data_AF-A0A953QZH7-F1
#
_entry.id   AF-A0A953QZH7-F1
#
_cell.length_a   1.000
_cell.length_b   1.000
_cell.length_c   1.000
_cell.angle_alpha   90.00
_cell.angle_beta   90.00
_cell.angle_gamma   90.00
#
_symmetry.space_group_name_H-M   'P 1'
#
loop_
_entity.id
_entity.type
_entity.pdbx_description
1 polymer ?
#
loop_
_entity_poly.entity_id
_entity_poly.type
_entity_poly.pdbx_seq_one_letter_code
_entity_poly.pdbx_strand_id
1 'polypeptide(L)'
;MRRRTLLRWIASLGGAIRFSGLRAWAQTAGFPAAQEETLAALAAVVLPSELGPGRIRDIARRFERWVREYRPGAKMDHGYGFTRLRTKPLSPAPAYLRQLESLRPALLNGDAASRHQAVEAALEEAKLTDLPRTPDGRHVALDLMAFYFRSSDANDLCYHAAIGRDLCRGLKGSDNPPRELR
;
A
#
# COMPACT_ATOMS: atom_id res chain seq x y z
N MET A 1 11.73 32.84 53.02
CA MET A 1 12.63 32.10 52.10
C MET A 1 11.84 31.59 50.89
N ARG A 2 12.42 31.74 49.68
CA ARG A 2 11.77 31.77 48.35
C ARG A 2 11.14 30.43 47.93
N ARG A 3 9.79 30.37 47.85
CA ARG A 3 9.03 29.28 47.20
C ARG A 3 8.92 29.42 45.67
N ARG A 4 9.64 30.36 45.05
CA ARG A 4 9.48 30.76 43.63
C ARG A 4 10.59 30.27 42.69
N THR A 5 11.57 29.51 43.20
CA THR A 5 12.78 29.17 42.43
C THR A 5 12.78 27.77 41.82
N LEU A 6 11.98 26.83 42.36
CA LEU A 6 11.97 25.43 41.90
C LEU A 6 11.14 25.21 40.62
N LEU A 7 10.11 26.01 40.38
CA LEU A 7 9.29 25.92 39.16
C LEU A 7 9.98 26.47 37.90
N ARG A 8 11.13 27.15 38.04
CA ARG A 8 11.86 27.74 36.91
C ARG A 8 12.84 26.78 36.22
N TRP A 9 13.02 25.58 36.76
CA TRP A 9 13.96 24.58 36.22
C TRP A 9 13.31 23.45 35.40
N ILE A 10 11.97 23.33 35.40
CA ILE A 10 11.28 22.30 34.62
C ILE A 10 11.03 22.76 33.17
N ALA A 11 11.08 24.07 32.90
CA ALA A 11 10.84 24.63 31.56
C ALA A 11 12.01 24.49 30.57
N SER A 12 13.21 24.08 31.02
CA SER A 12 14.42 24.03 30.19
C SER A 12 14.75 22.64 29.61
N LEU A 13 13.92 21.61 29.84
CA LEU A 13 14.14 20.25 29.33
C LEU A 13 13.13 19.80 28.24
N GLY A 14 12.16 20.63 27.88
CA GLY A 14 11.11 20.28 26.91
C GLY A 14 11.50 20.35 25.42
N GLY A 15 12.75 20.66 25.09
CA GLY A 15 13.14 21.09 23.74
C GLY A 15 13.60 20.01 22.75
N ALA A 16 13.74 18.74 23.12
CA ALA A 16 14.43 17.77 22.24
C ALA A 16 13.82 16.37 22.16
N ILE A 17 12.55 16.18 22.52
CA ILE A 17 11.84 14.95 22.13
C ILE A 17 11.44 15.11 20.65
N ARG A 18 12.23 14.52 19.75
CA ARG A 18 11.90 14.45 18.32
C ARG A 18 10.64 13.58 18.15
N PHE A 19 9.46 14.21 18.17
CA PHE A 19 8.14 13.61 17.92
C PHE A 19 7.94 13.07 16.48
N SER A 20 9.02 12.84 15.73
CA SER A 20 8.99 12.39 14.34
C SER A 20 8.28 11.04 14.16
N GLY A 21 8.40 10.14 15.15
CA GLY A 21 7.75 8.83 15.12
C GLY A 21 6.22 8.90 15.20
N LEU A 22 5.66 9.80 16.04
CA LEU A 22 4.22 9.97 16.17
C LEU A 22 3.59 10.58 14.91
N ARG A 23 4.28 11.54 14.27
CA ARG A 23 3.81 12.15 13.02
C ARG A 23 3.79 11.15 11.85
N ALA A 24 4.81 10.31 11.73
CA ALA A 24 4.85 9.29 10.68
C ALA A 24 3.74 8.24 10.84
N TRP A 25 3.40 7.86 12.07
CA TRP A 25 2.33 6.91 12.36
C TRP A 25 0.92 7.50 12.15
N ALA A 26 0.74 8.78 12.49
CA ALA A 26 -0.52 9.48 12.18
C ALA A 26 -0.78 9.59 10.67
N GLN A 27 0.28 9.75 9.87
CA GLN A 27 0.17 9.86 8.41
C GLN A 27 -0.18 8.53 7.71
N THR A 28 0.27 7.39 8.23
CA THR A 28 -0.14 6.07 7.70
C THR A 28 -1.57 5.74 8.09
N ALA A 29 -1.94 5.97 9.36
CA ALA A 29 -3.24 5.59 9.90
C ALA A 29 -4.43 6.24 9.18
N GLY A 30 -4.20 7.44 8.63
CA GLY A 30 -5.19 8.23 7.90
C GLY A 30 -5.33 7.94 6.41
N PHE A 31 -4.61 6.98 5.82
CA PHE A 31 -4.81 6.59 4.41
C PHE A 31 -6.14 5.83 4.24
N PRO A 32 -6.97 6.11 3.21
CA PRO A 32 -6.80 7.03 2.10
C PRO A 32 -7.49 8.39 2.37
N ALA A 33 -7.74 8.72 3.63
CA ALA A 33 -8.47 9.90 4.08
C ALA A 33 -9.85 9.99 3.39
N ALA A 34 -10.17 11.12 2.76
CA ALA A 34 -11.43 11.31 2.03
C ALA A 34 -11.39 10.79 0.58
N GLN A 35 -10.39 9.99 0.19
CA GLN A 35 -10.16 9.55 -1.20
C GLN A 35 -10.48 8.06 -1.42
N GLU A 36 -11.32 7.45 -0.56
CA GLU A 36 -11.74 6.04 -0.67
C GLU A 36 -12.36 5.72 -2.03
N GLU A 37 -13.27 6.58 -2.51
CA GLU A 37 -13.92 6.43 -3.82
C GLU A 37 -12.91 6.54 -4.96
N THR A 38 -11.94 7.44 -4.85
CA THR A 38 -10.88 7.63 -5.85
C THR A 38 -9.96 6.41 -5.90
N LEU A 39 -9.61 5.83 -4.75
CA LEU A 39 -8.82 4.60 -4.69
C LEU A 39 -9.59 3.42 -5.30
N ALA A 40 -10.90 3.31 -5.02
CA ALA A 40 -11.74 2.28 -5.62
C ALA A 40 -11.88 2.44 -7.15
N ALA A 41 -12.04 3.68 -7.63
CA ALA A 41 -12.07 3.98 -9.05
C ALA A 41 -10.74 3.67 -9.73
N LEU A 42 -9.62 4.03 -9.10
CA LEU A 42 -8.28 3.65 -9.58
C LEU A 42 -8.14 2.13 -9.69
N ALA A 43 -8.55 1.39 -8.65
CA ALA A 43 -8.51 -0.07 -8.66
C ALA A 43 -9.31 -0.68 -9.81
N ALA A 44 -10.47 -0.11 -10.15
CA ALA A 44 -11.28 -0.56 -11.27
C ALA A 44 -10.62 -0.33 -12.64
N VAL A 45 -9.71 0.64 -12.74
CA VAL A 45 -8.97 0.93 -13.97
C VAL A 45 -7.76 -0.01 -14.13
N VAL A 46 -7.04 -0.30 -13.04
CA VAL A 46 -5.75 -1.01 -13.13
C VAL A 46 -5.82 -2.51 -12.87
N LEU A 47 -6.92 -3.01 -12.31
CA LEU A 47 -7.10 -4.44 -12.02
C LEU A 47 -7.88 -5.16 -13.13
N PRO A 48 -7.66 -6.47 -13.33
CA PRO A 48 -8.38 -7.26 -14.33
C PRO A 48 -9.91 -7.22 -14.11
N SER A 49 -10.66 -7.01 -15.19
CA SER A 49 -12.13 -6.88 -15.16
C SER A 49 -12.85 -8.17 -14.74
N GLU A 50 -12.23 -9.32 -14.99
CA GLU A 50 -12.68 -10.69 -14.66
C GLU A 50 -12.82 -10.90 -13.14
N LEU A 51 -12.20 -10.03 -12.34
CA LEU A 51 -12.39 -10.04 -10.89
C LEU A 51 -13.80 -9.65 -10.48
N GLY A 52 -14.48 -8.84 -11.30
CA GLY A 52 -15.76 -8.23 -10.98
C GLY A 52 -15.63 -7.11 -9.93
N PRO A 53 -16.65 -6.23 -9.84
CA PRO A 53 -16.59 -5.02 -9.04
C PRO A 53 -16.47 -5.28 -7.53
N GLY A 54 -17.00 -6.42 -7.04
CA GLY A 54 -16.87 -6.83 -5.64
C GLY A 54 -15.43 -7.10 -5.25
N ARG A 55 -14.74 -8.00 -5.97
CA ARG A 55 -13.35 -8.36 -5.67
C ARG A 55 -12.39 -7.19 -5.87
N ILE A 56 -12.62 -6.34 -6.88
CA ILE A 56 -11.84 -5.11 -7.09
C ILE A 56 -11.90 -4.21 -5.85
N ARG A 57 -13.10 -3.96 -5.32
CA ARG A 57 -13.24 -3.18 -4.07
C ARG A 57 -12.57 -3.85 -2.88
N ASP A 58 -12.63 -5.17 -2.79
CA ASP A 58 -12.00 -5.92 -1.70
C ASP A 58 -10.47 -5.83 -1.76
N ILE A 59 -9.89 -5.90 -2.96
CA ILE A 59 -8.45 -5.69 -3.19
C ILE A 59 -8.06 -4.27 -2.80
N ALA A 60 -8.83 -3.25 -3.21
CA ALA A 60 -8.58 -1.86 -2.83
C ALA A 60 -8.56 -1.66 -1.30
N ARG A 61 -9.53 -2.25 -0.57
CA ARG A 61 -9.56 -2.20 0.91
C ARG A 61 -8.40 -2.94 1.56
N ARG A 62 -7.96 -4.06 0.99
CA ARG A 62 -6.77 -4.78 1.47
C ARG A 62 -5.49 -3.98 1.24
N PHE A 63 -5.37 -3.31 0.09
CA PHE A 63 -4.27 -2.42 -0.20
C PHE A 63 -4.26 -1.21 0.75
N GLU A 64 -5.41 -0.59 0.99
CA GLU A 64 -5.56 0.47 1.98
C GLU A 64 -5.04 0.04 3.36
N ARG A 65 -5.52 -1.10 3.86
CA ARG A 65 -5.06 -1.65 5.13
C ARG A 65 -3.54 -1.89 5.13
N TRP A 66 -2.99 -2.42 4.04
CA TRP A 66 -1.55 -2.63 3.89
C TRP A 66 -0.75 -1.30 4.01
N VAL A 67 -1.25 -0.21 3.41
CA VAL A 67 -0.63 1.13 3.56
C VAL A 67 -0.76 1.65 4.98
N ARG A 68 -1.93 1.49 5.62
CA ARG A 68 -2.19 1.96 6.98
C ARG A 68 -1.33 1.26 8.03
N GLU A 69 -1.09 -0.03 7.83
CA GLU A 69 -0.25 -0.87 8.69
C GLU A 69 1.24 -0.76 8.38
N TYR A 70 1.63 0.09 7.41
CA TYR A 70 3.03 0.28 7.05
C TYR A 70 3.84 0.81 8.25
N ARG A 71 4.92 0.09 8.60
CA ARG A 71 5.81 0.44 9.71
C ARG A 71 7.14 0.99 9.18
N PRO A 72 7.31 2.33 9.10
CA PRO A 72 8.57 2.91 8.65
C PRO A 72 9.71 2.59 9.63
N GLY A 73 10.91 2.36 9.11
CA GLY A 73 12.08 2.02 9.93
C GLY A 73 12.08 0.61 10.53
N ALA A 74 11.03 -0.19 10.31
CA ALA A 74 11.01 -1.58 10.73
C ALA A 74 12.18 -2.34 10.08
N LYS A 75 12.86 -3.19 10.86
CA LYS A 75 13.92 -4.07 10.33
C LYS A 75 13.29 -5.05 9.35
N MET A 76 13.89 -5.15 8.18
CA MET A 76 13.52 -6.11 7.16
C MET A 76 14.41 -7.34 7.27
N ASP A 77 13.87 -8.49 6.87
CA ASP A 77 14.68 -9.68 6.75
C ASP A 77 15.84 -9.43 5.77
N HIS A 78 17.01 -9.95 6.13
CA HIS A 78 18.17 -9.90 5.25
C HIS A 78 18.14 -11.17 4.40
N GLY A 79 17.95 -11.00 3.09
CA GLY A 79 17.98 -12.13 2.17
C GLY A 79 19.28 -12.93 2.31
N TYR A 80 19.24 -14.19 1.89
CA TYR A 80 20.44 -15.03 1.89
C TYR A 80 21.60 -14.32 1.17
N GLY A 81 22.78 -14.29 1.81
CA GLY A 81 23.96 -13.60 1.29
C GLY A 81 24.06 -12.10 1.61
N PHE A 82 23.07 -11.49 2.28
CA PHE A 82 23.16 -10.11 2.75
C PHE A 82 23.54 -10.04 4.23
N THR A 83 24.71 -9.47 4.52
CA THR A 83 25.22 -9.35 5.91
C THR A 83 24.73 -8.09 6.64
N ARG A 84 24.12 -7.14 5.92
CA ARG A 84 23.65 -5.87 6.50
C ARG A 84 22.15 -5.90 6.75
N LEU A 85 21.75 -5.45 7.95
CA LEU A 85 20.36 -5.21 8.29
C LEU A 85 19.78 -4.12 7.38
N ARG A 86 18.66 -4.42 6.73
CA ARG A 86 17.87 -3.46 5.95
C ARG A 86 16.73 -2.94 6.80
N THR A 87 16.32 -1.71 6.56
CA THR A 87 15.15 -1.10 7.21
C THR A 87 14.16 -0.63 6.15
N LYS A 88 12.87 -0.66 6.50
CA LYS A 88 11.82 -0.11 5.64
C LYS A 88 12.00 1.39 5.46
N PRO A 89 11.83 1.93 4.24
CA PRO A 89 11.86 3.37 4.00
C PRO A 89 10.67 4.07 4.69
N LEU A 90 10.59 5.39 4.53
CA LEU A 90 9.43 6.17 4.95
C LEU A 90 8.14 5.64 4.33
N SER A 91 7.01 5.92 4.99
CA SER A 91 5.70 5.52 4.46
C SER A 91 5.43 6.18 3.11
N PRO A 92 4.88 5.42 2.13
CA PRO A 92 4.47 5.98 0.85
C PRO A 92 3.12 6.73 0.93
N ALA A 93 2.38 6.61 2.04
CA ALA A 93 1.02 7.15 2.18
C ALA A 93 0.90 8.64 1.81
N PRO A 94 1.82 9.55 2.23
CA PRO A 94 1.72 10.97 1.85
C PRO A 94 1.89 11.20 0.34
N ALA A 95 2.70 10.39 -0.35
CA ALA A 95 2.89 10.48 -1.79
C ALA A 95 1.64 9.96 -2.53
N TYR A 96 1.11 8.82 -2.10
CA TYR A 96 -0.12 8.26 -2.66
C TYR A 96 -1.30 9.22 -2.52
N LEU A 97 -1.49 9.87 -1.38
CA LEU A 97 -2.59 10.83 -1.20
C LEU A 97 -2.51 12.01 -2.18
N ARG A 98 -1.29 12.48 -2.52
CA ARG A 98 -1.12 13.53 -3.53
C ARG A 98 -1.45 13.02 -4.94
N GLN A 99 -1.03 11.80 -5.27
CA GLN A 99 -1.31 11.17 -6.57
C GLN A 99 -2.80 10.87 -6.75
N LEU A 100 -3.46 10.39 -5.71
CA LEU A 100 -4.90 10.17 -5.71
C LEU A 100 -5.65 11.49 -5.85
N GLU A 101 -5.22 12.56 -5.18
CA GLU A 101 -5.83 13.89 -5.36
C GLU A 101 -5.68 14.41 -6.79
N SER A 102 -4.51 14.26 -7.41
CA SER A 102 -4.30 14.70 -8.80
C SER A 102 -5.13 13.89 -9.80
N LEU A 103 -5.33 12.60 -9.55
CA LEU A 103 -6.13 11.72 -10.43
C LEU A 103 -7.64 11.84 -10.19
N ARG A 104 -8.05 12.38 -9.04
CA ARG A 104 -9.46 12.42 -8.60
C ARG A 104 -10.44 12.98 -9.63
N PRO A 105 -10.19 14.12 -10.31
CA PRO A 105 -11.15 14.67 -11.25
C PRO A 105 -11.41 13.72 -12.43
N ALA A 106 -10.35 13.12 -12.99
CA ALA A 106 -10.46 12.18 -14.10
C ALA A 106 -11.11 10.86 -13.65
N LEU A 107 -10.74 10.34 -12.48
CA LEU A 107 -11.24 9.06 -11.97
C LEU A 107 -12.73 9.09 -11.58
N LEU A 108 -13.19 10.20 -11.00
CA LEU A 108 -14.58 10.30 -10.52
C LEU A 108 -15.55 10.85 -11.58
N ASN A 109 -15.09 11.79 -12.41
CA ASN A 109 -15.98 12.48 -13.36
C ASN A 109 -15.75 12.08 -14.83
N GLY A 110 -14.61 11.45 -15.15
CA GLY A 110 -14.30 11.00 -16.50
C GLY A 110 -15.05 9.73 -16.89
N ASP A 111 -15.18 9.51 -18.19
CA ASP A 111 -15.60 8.23 -18.77
C ASP A 111 -14.47 7.19 -18.71
N ALA A 112 -14.76 5.95 -19.12
CA ALA A 112 -13.78 4.86 -19.02
C ALA A 112 -12.47 5.18 -19.76
N ALA A 113 -12.55 5.73 -20.98
CA ALA A 113 -11.39 6.10 -21.78
C ALA A 113 -10.54 7.19 -21.08
N SER A 114 -11.18 8.26 -20.59
CA SER A 114 -10.50 9.35 -19.90
C SER A 114 -9.82 8.88 -18.61
N ARG A 115 -10.44 7.93 -17.89
CA ARG A 115 -9.84 7.33 -16.69
C ARG A 115 -8.57 6.56 -17.01
N HIS A 116 -8.61 5.71 -18.05
CA HIS A 116 -7.43 4.97 -18.51
C HIS A 116 -6.32 5.92 -18.95
N GLN A 117 -6.64 6.90 -19.79
CA GLN A 117 -5.69 7.89 -20.30
C GLN A 117 -5.04 8.70 -19.18
N ALA A 118 -5.81 9.11 -18.16
CA ALA A 118 -5.26 9.86 -17.03
C ALA A 118 -4.27 9.04 -16.20
N VAL A 119 -4.55 7.74 -15.99
CA VAL A 119 -3.62 6.85 -15.29
C VAL A 119 -2.37 6.61 -16.13
N GLU A 120 -2.52 6.36 -17.44
CA GLU A 120 -1.40 6.16 -18.36
C GLU A 120 -0.49 7.39 -18.42
N ALA A 121 -1.05 8.58 -18.61
CA ALA A 121 -0.30 9.83 -18.63
C ALA A 121 0.47 10.08 -17.31
N ALA A 122 -0.14 9.75 -16.16
CA ALA A 122 0.53 9.89 -14.86
C ALA A 122 1.72 8.91 -14.71
N LEU A 123 1.62 7.70 -15.26
CA LEU A 123 2.71 6.72 -15.26
C LEU A 123 3.84 7.13 -16.22
N GLU A 124 3.49 7.65 -17.40
CA GLU A 124 4.44 8.18 -18.38
C GLU A 124 5.21 9.38 -17.82
N GLU A 125 4.52 10.33 -17.20
CA GLU A 125 5.15 11.50 -16.56
C GLU A 125 6.13 11.08 -15.46
N ALA A 126 5.76 10.07 -14.66
CA ALA A 126 6.61 9.50 -13.63
C ALA A 126 7.76 8.63 -14.20
N LYS A 127 7.80 8.40 -15.53
CA LYS A 127 8.75 7.54 -16.24
C LYS A 127 8.76 6.11 -15.68
N LEU A 128 7.57 5.56 -15.46
CA LEU A 128 7.37 4.24 -14.88
C LEU A 128 6.88 3.27 -15.94
N THR A 129 7.80 2.48 -16.48
CA THR A 129 7.52 1.50 -17.55
C THR A 129 7.33 0.08 -17.04
N ASP A 130 7.93 -0.25 -15.88
CA ASP A 130 7.95 -1.61 -15.35
C ASP A 130 7.15 -1.73 -14.06
N LEU A 131 6.45 -2.85 -13.91
CA LEU A 131 5.79 -3.20 -12.66
C LEU A 131 6.84 -3.60 -11.62
N PRO A 132 6.89 -2.95 -10.44
CA PRO A 132 7.89 -3.29 -9.44
C PRO A 132 7.61 -4.66 -8.83
N ARG A 133 8.67 -5.37 -8.43
CA ARG A 133 8.54 -6.68 -7.77
C ARG A 133 7.79 -6.60 -6.45
N THR A 134 7.79 -5.47 -5.76
CA THR A 134 6.98 -5.23 -4.57
C THR A 134 6.60 -3.76 -4.59
N PRO A 135 5.48 -3.36 -3.95
CA PRO A 135 5.18 -1.96 -3.75
C PRO A 135 6.41 -1.18 -3.25
N ASP A 136 6.87 -0.20 -4.02
CA ASP A 136 8.11 0.55 -3.76
C ASP A 136 7.85 2.02 -3.37
N GLY A 137 6.61 2.47 -3.46
CA GLY A 137 6.17 3.79 -3.04
C GLY A 137 6.25 4.85 -4.14
N ARG A 138 6.64 4.49 -5.36
CA ARG A 138 6.81 5.46 -6.46
C ARG A 138 5.47 5.94 -7.01
N HIS A 139 4.50 5.04 -7.19
CA HIS A 139 3.19 5.41 -7.71
C HIS A 139 2.09 4.46 -7.24
N VAL A 140 0.99 5.03 -6.72
CA VAL A 140 -0.13 4.30 -6.13
C VAL A 140 -0.75 3.28 -7.10
N ALA A 141 -0.84 3.59 -8.39
CA ALA A 141 -1.38 2.69 -9.41
C ALA A 141 -0.51 1.42 -9.58
N LEU A 142 0.81 1.59 -9.77
CA LEU A 142 1.72 0.46 -9.94
C LEU A 142 1.88 -0.34 -8.65
N ASP A 143 1.90 0.33 -7.51
CA ASP A 143 2.00 -0.35 -6.23
C ASP A 143 0.72 -1.14 -5.92
N LEU A 144 -0.46 -0.65 -6.30
CA LEU A 144 -1.71 -1.41 -6.21
C LEU A 144 -1.68 -2.64 -7.14
N MET A 145 -1.22 -2.47 -8.38
CA MET A 145 -1.04 -3.59 -9.31
C MET A 145 -0.03 -4.61 -8.76
N ALA A 146 1.13 -4.17 -8.29
CA ALA A 146 2.18 -5.02 -7.75
C ALA A 146 1.70 -5.75 -6.49
N PHE A 147 0.91 -5.08 -5.65
CA PHE A 147 0.25 -5.68 -4.50
C PHE A 147 -0.72 -6.80 -4.93
N TYR A 148 -1.56 -6.57 -5.94
CA TYR A 148 -2.50 -7.57 -6.43
C TYR A 148 -1.80 -8.74 -7.13
N PHE A 149 -0.94 -8.49 -8.12
CA PHE A 149 -0.29 -9.56 -8.89
C PHE A 149 0.63 -10.44 -8.04
N ARG A 150 1.03 -9.95 -6.86
CA ARG A 150 1.72 -10.73 -5.85
C ARG A 150 0.83 -11.32 -4.78
N SER A 151 -0.48 -11.29 -4.92
CA SER A 151 -1.39 -11.98 -4.01
C SER A 151 -1.58 -13.45 -4.40
N SER A 152 -2.10 -14.23 -3.46
CA SER A 152 -2.61 -15.57 -3.75
C SER A 152 -3.78 -15.51 -4.75
N ASP A 153 -4.67 -14.52 -4.64
CA ASP A 153 -5.85 -14.37 -5.52
C ASP A 153 -5.44 -14.24 -7.00
N ALA A 154 -4.40 -13.46 -7.31
CA ALA A 154 -3.91 -13.31 -8.68
C ALA A 154 -3.27 -14.60 -9.21
N ASN A 155 -2.54 -15.32 -8.36
CA ASN A 155 -1.95 -16.60 -8.71
C ASN A 155 -3.04 -17.64 -8.99
N ASP A 156 -4.04 -17.72 -8.12
CA ASP A 156 -5.14 -18.65 -8.23
C ASP A 156 -5.97 -18.38 -9.49
N LEU A 157 -6.21 -17.10 -9.83
CA LEU A 157 -6.90 -16.71 -11.06
C LEU A 157 -6.11 -17.11 -12.31
N CYS A 158 -4.80 -16.89 -12.33
CA CYS A 158 -3.93 -17.22 -13.46
C CYS A 158 -3.95 -18.72 -13.80
N TYR A 159 -3.98 -19.57 -12.77
CA TYR A 159 -3.98 -21.03 -12.93
C TYR A 159 -5.39 -21.66 -12.89
N HIS A 160 -6.45 -20.87 -12.72
CA HIS A 160 -7.81 -21.35 -12.47
C HIS A 160 -7.89 -22.41 -11.36
N ALA A 161 -7.05 -22.28 -10.34
CA ALA A 161 -6.91 -23.26 -9.26
C ALA A 161 -6.73 -22.57 -7.90
N ALA A 162 -7.36 -23.11 -6.85
CA ALA A 162 -7.29 -22.58 -5.50
C ALA A 162 -5.98 -22.99 -4.81
N ILE A 163 -4.86 -22.44 -5.30
CA ILE A 163 -3.50 -22.75 -4.83
C ILE A 163 -3.25 -22.11 -3.47
N GLY A 164 -3.65 -20.84 -3.27
CA GLY A 164 -3.46 -20.13 -2.03
C GLY A 164 -1.98 -19.97 -1.69
N ARG A 165 -1.15 -19.44 -2.61
CA ARG A 165 0.33 -19.43 -2.51
C ARG A 165 0.90 -18.95 -1.17
N ASP A 166 0.26 -17.99 -0.53
CA ASP A 166 0.72 -17.41 0.74
C ASP A 166 0.01 -18.03 1.96
N LEU A 167 -0.79 -19.08 1.75
CA LEU A 167 -1.51 -19.85 2.76
C LEU A 167 -0.90 -21.24 2.88
N CYS A 168 -0.58 -21.65 4.10
CA CYS A 168 -0.12 -23.00 4.36
C CYS A 168 -1.29 -23.99 4.21
N ARG A 169 -1.12 -25.02 3.37
CA ARG A 169 -2.00 -26.19 3.36
C ARG A 169 -1.55 -27.17 4.45
N GLY A 170 -2.51 -27.81 5.12
CA GLY A 170 -2.21 -28.92 6.03
C GLY A 170 -1.69 -30.16 5.26
N LEU A 171 -1.04 -31.08 5.99
CA LEU A 171 -0.48 -32.31 5.42
C LEU A 171 -1.55 -33.26 4.84
N LYS A 172 -2.73 -33.29 5.45
CA LYS A 172 -3.81 -34.17 4.98
C LYS A 172 -4.28 -33.73 3.59
N GLY A 173 -4.08 -34.58 2.59
CA GLY A 173 -4.48 -34.30 1.21
C GLY A 173 -3.54 -33.33 0.47
N SER A 174 -2.30 -33.11 0.96
CA SER A 174 -1.32 -32.26 0.28
C SER A 174 -0.74 -32.89 -0.99
N ASP A 175 -0.86 -34.20 -1.12
CA ASP A 175 -0.57 -35.01 -2.30
C ASP A 175 -1.53 -34.72 -3.46
N ASN A 176 -2.73 -34.25 -3.15
CA ASN A 176 -3.73 -33.93 -4.17
C ASN A 176 -3.46 -32.53 -4.77
N PRO A 177 -3.60 -32.39 -6.10
CA PRO A 177 -3.49 -31.09 -6.74
C PRO A 177 -4.51 -30.10 -6.15
N PRO A 178 -4.23 -28.79 -6.21
CA PRO A 178 -5.20 -27.77 -5.82
C PRO A 178 -6.52 -27.96 -6.56
N ARG A 179 -7.63 -27.77 -5.86
CA ARG A 179 -8.97 -27.80 -6.46
C ARG A 179 -9.13 -26.66 -7.47
N GLU A 180 -10.05 -26.82 -8.41
CA GLU A 180 -10.45 -25.75 -9.33
C GLU A 180 -10.95 -24.51 -8.57
N LEU A 181 -10.66 -23.33 -9.13
CA LEU A 181 -11.14 -22.06 -8.62
C LEU A 181 -12.64 -21.92 -8.92
N ARG A 182 -13.45 -21.73 -7.89
CA ARG A 182 -14.90 -21.52 -8.00
C ARG A 182 -15.26 -20.05 -8.05
#